data_AF-A0A9D3W634-F1
#
_entry.id   AF-A0A9D3W634-F1
#
_cell.length_a   1.000
_cell.length_b   1.000
_cell.length_c   1.000
_cell.angle_alpha   90.00
_cell.angle_beta   90.00
_cell.angle_gamma   90.00
#
_symmetry.space_group_name_H-M   'P 1'
#
loop_
_entity.id
_entity.type
_entity.pdbx_description
1 polymer ?
#
loop_
_entity_poly.entity_id
_entity_poly.type
_entity_poly.pdbx_seq_one_letter_code
_entity_poly.pdbx_strand_id
1 'polypeptide(L)'
;MPDSNKNQALNNIKELSSGQKVRRLQLFDITHRKKDGSPMTSEVGEIMEKLKDKKAEYEAIASSDSSVNLDDINNRIIIEVLGPERYGQVRFEGSGVNPTQYFGSNSQQYIPSGSQAQAEVQRLRDQMAQMQASTVEQIAQLKAEATSREAEVQRKYEELQLQLKEEAATREAKQNRKYDELQLQLQNMMKMFQQS
;
A
#
# COMPACT_ATOMS: atom_id res chain seq x y z
N MET A 1 31.13 -17.84 -56.36
CA MET A 1 30.40 -16.78 -55.63
C MET A 1 29.82 -17.43 -54.38
N PRO A 2 30.29 -17.12 -53.16
CA PRO A 2 29.68 -17.66 -51.96
C PRO A 2 28.36 -16.93 -51.68
N ASP A 3 27.29 -17.69 -51.49
CA ASP A 3 25.94 -17.17 -51.22
C ASP A 3 25.94 -16.26 -49.98
N SER A 4 25.79 -14.96 -50.20
CA SER A 4 25.73 -13.92 -49.16
C SER A 4 24.66 -14.23 -48.09
N ASN A 5 23.63 -15.00 -48.46
CA ASN A 5 22.51 -15.39 -47.60
C ASN A 5 22.90 -16.41 -46.51
N LYS A 6 23.90 -17.28 -46.76
CA LYS A 6 24.35 -18.27 -45.76
C LYS A 6 25.15 -17.63 -44.62
N ASN A 7 25.90 -16.57 -44.93
CA ASN A 7 26.74 -15.88 -43.94
C ASN A 7 25.91 -15.02 -42.97
N GLN A 8 24.75 -14.50 -43.42
CA GLN A 8 23.85 -13.73 -42.58
C GLN A 8 23.10 -14.60 -41.56
N ALA A 9 22.62 -15.78 -41.99
CA ALA A 9 21.97 -16.74 -41.09
C ALA A 9 22.93 -17.30 -40.01
N LEU A 10 24.19 -17.57 -40.39
CA LEU A 10 25.23 -18.03 -39.46
C LEU A 10 25.64 -16.94 -38.45
N ASN A 11 25.66 -15.67 -38.83
CA ASN A 11 25.95 -14.57 -37.91
C ASN A 11 24.86 -14.38 -36.85
N ASN A 12 23.57 -14.53 -37.21
CA ASN A 12 22.46 -14.44 -36.25
C ASN A 12 22.48 -15.60 -35.22
N ILE A 13 22.84 -16.82 -35.65
CA ILE A 13 22.98 -17.97 -34.75
C ILE A 13 24.19 -17.81 -33.83
N LYS A 14 25.27 -17.16 -34.30
CA LYS A 14 26.49 -16.90 -33.53
C LYS A 14 26.35 -15.73 -32.54
N GLU A 15 25.48 -14.75 -32.81
CA GLU A 15 25.09 -13.71 -31.82
C GLU A 15 24.21 -14.27 -30.70
N LEU A 16 23.35 -15.26 -30.97
CA LEU A 16 22.50 -15.88 -29.93
C LEU A 16 23.31 -16.68 -28.88
N SER A 17 24.52 -17.15 -29.23
CA SER A 17 25.38 -17.90 -28.31
C SER A 17 26.34 -17.02 -27.50
N SER A 18 26.37 -15.70 -27.72
CA SER A 18 27.33 -14.79 -27.07
C SER A 18 26.84 -14.19 -25.74
N GLY A 19 25.60 -14.48 -25.31
CA GLY A 19 24.99 -13.89 -24.10
C GLY A 19 24.74 -12.38 -24.22
N GLN A 20 24.86 -11.83 -25.43
CA GLN A 20 24.67 -10.41 -25.72
C GLN A 20 23.18 -10.07 -25.81
N LYS A 21 22.77 -8.91 -25.28
CA LYS A 21 21.39 -8.42 -25.32
C LYS A 21 20.93 -8.29 -26.79
N VAL A 22 19.94 -9.08 -27.18
CA VAL A 22 19.30 -9.00 -28.50
C VAL A 22 18.56 -7.68 -28.63
N ARG A 23 18.85 -6.91 -29.67
CA ARG A 23 18.20 -5.60 -29.91
C ARG A 23 16.78 -5.80 -30.46
N ARG A 24 15.88 -4.82 -30.23
CA ARG A 24 14.48 -4.92 -30.68
C ARG A 24 14.33 -5.15 -32.19
N LEU A 25 15.13 -4.48 -33.03
CA LEU A 25 15.11 -4.69 -34.48
C LEU A 25 15.54 -6.11 -34.87
N GLN A 26 16.57 -6.65 -34.21
CA GLN A 26 17.01 -8.04 -34.42
C GLN A 26 15.93 -9.02 -33.99
N LEU A 27 15.22 -8.74 -32.89
CA LEU A 27 14.11 -9.57 -32.43
C LEU A 27 12.97 -9.61 -33.47
N PHE A 28 12.61 -8.48 -34.07
CA PHE A 28 11.62 -8.43 -35.16
C PHE A 28 12.03 -9.28 -36.35
N ASP A 29 13.27 -9.15 -36.80
CA ASP A 29 13.82 -9.94 -37.90
C ASP A 29 13.72 -11.44 -37.63
N ILE A 30 14.00 -11.88 -36.40
CA ILE A 30 13.93 -13.29 -36.02
C ILE A 30 12.49 -13.78 -35.94
N THR A 31 11.58 -13.02 -35.32
CA THR A 31 10.20 -13.47 -35.10
C THR A 31 9.34 -13.45 -36.37
N HIS A 32 9.70 -12.64 -37.37
CA HIS A 32 8.91 -12.45 -38.59
C HIS A 32 9.53 -13.11 -39.83
N ARG A 33 10.60 -13.92 -39.66
CA ARG A 33 11.20 -14.73 -40.73
C ARG A 33 10.81 -16.21 -40.58
N LYS A 34 10.70 -16.89 -41.71
CA LYS A 34 10.57 -18.34 -41.79
C LYS A 34 11.93 -19.01 -41.57
N LYS A 35 11.93 -20.33 -41.39
CA LYS A 35 13.17 -21.13 -41.22
C LYS A 35 14.12 -21.04 -42.42
N ASP A 36 13.62 -20.70 -43.60
CA ASP A 36 14.40 -20.51 -44.83
C ASP A 36 15.00 -19.08 -44.96
N GLY A 37 14.74 -18.20 -43.99
CA GLY A 37 15.21 -16.82 -43.96
C GLY A 37 14.31 -15.81 -44.71
N SER A 38 13.28 -16.28 -45.42
CA SER A 38 12.33 -15.41 -46.12
C SER A 38 11.33 -14.76 -45.14
N PRO A 39 10.78 -13.57 -45.47
CA PRO A 39 9.70 -12.97 -44.69
C PRO A 39 8.47 -13.88 -44.62
N MET A 40 7.74 -13.85 -43.50
CA MET A 40 6.51 -14.63 -43.35
C MET A 40 5.45 -14.29 -44.40
N THR A 41 5.31 -12.99 -44.72
CA THR A 41 4.40 -12.44 -45.74
C THR A 41 5.11 -11.36 -46.56
N SER A 42 4.57 -10.99 -47.72
CA SER A 42 5.11 -9.90 -48.55
C SER A 42 5.09 -8.55 -47.83
N GLU A 43 4.01 -8.25 -47.08
CA GLU A 43 3.87 -7.04 -46.27
C GLU A 43 4.96 -6.92 -45.21
N VAL A 44 5.26 -8.03 -44.52
CA VAL A 44 6.37 -8.09 -43.57
C VAL A 44 7.71 -7.85 -44.27
N GLY A 45 7.88 -8.35 -45.50
CA GLY A 45 9.07 -8.09 -46.31
C GLY A 45 9.27 -6.61 -46.62
N GLU A 46 8.21 -5.89 -46.99
CA GLU A 46 8.26 -4.44 -47.22
C GLU A 46 8.61 -3.66 -45.93
N ILE A 47 8.06 -4.09 -44.79
CA ILE A 47 8.35 -3.50 -43.49
C ILE A 47 9.81 -3.72 -43.09
N MET A 48 10.35 -4.92 -43.31
CA MET A 48 11.76 -5.23 -43.04
C MET A 48 12.71 -4.36 -43.85
N GLU A 49 12.45 -4.14 -45.14
CA GLU A 49 13.27 -3.26 -45.97
C GLU A 49 13.21 -1.80 -45.45
N LYS A 50 12.02 -1.29 -45.12
CA LYS A 50 11.88 0.05 -44.51
C LYS A 50 12.66 0.20 -43.20
N LEU A 51 12.62 -0.80 -42.33
CA LEU A 51 13.38 -0.80 -41.07
C LEU A 51 14.89 -0.81 -41.33
N LYS A 52 15.35 -1.55 -42.34
CA LYS A 52 16.76 -1.65 -42.72
C LYS A 52 17.28 -0.32 -43.31
N ASP A 53 16.50 0.31 -44.18
CA ASP A 53 16.82 1.62 -44.76
C ASP A 53 16.93 2.69 -43.66
N LYS A 54 15.96 2.74 -42.74
CA LYS A 54 15.97 3.67 -41.61
C LYS A 54 17.12 3.41 -40.63
N LYS A 55 17.46 2.15 -40.39
CA LYS A 55 18.64 1.80 -39.58
C LYS A 55 19.92 2.35 -40.20
N ALA A 56 20.11 2.23 -41.51
CA ALA A 56 21.28 2.78 -42.19
C ALA A 56 21.34 4.31 -42.13
N GLU A 57 20.20 5.00 -42.28
CA GLU A 57 20.08 6.45 -42.13
C GLU A 57 20.52 6.92 -40.74
N TYR A 58 20.01 6.29 -39.68
CA TYR A 58 20.34 6.65 -38.31
C TYR A 58 21.74 6.20 -37.85
N GLU A 59 22.28 5.10 -38.37
CA GLU A 59 23.67 4.71 -38.11
C GLU A 59 24.66 5.71 -38.72
N ALA A 60 24.35 6.27 -39.89
CA ALA A 60 25.15 7.35 -40.49
C ALA A 60 25.13 8.63 -39.62
N ILE A 61 23.98 8.96 -39.02
CA ILE A 61 23.82 10.11 -38.12
C ILE A 61 24.53 9.88 -36.78
N ALA A 62 24.35 8.71 -36.17
CA ALA A 62 24.99 8.35 -34.90
C ALA A 62 26.52 8.27 -35.00
N SER A 63 27.07 7.98 -36.18
CA SER A 63 28.50 8.09 -36.47
C SER A 63 29.04 9.52 -36.27
N SER A 64 28.18 10.54 -36.37
CA SER A 64 28.54 11.96 -36.19
C SER A 64 28.31 12.49 -34.76
N ASP A 65 27.48 11.84 -33.94
CA ASP A 65 27.18 12.25 -32.58
C ASP A 65 27.28 11.04 -31.63
N SER A 66 28.43 10.88 -31.00
CA SER A 66 28.78 9.71 -30.18
C SER A 66 27.97 9.57 -28.89
N SER A 67 27.04 10.49 -28.62
CA SER A 67 26.24 10.55 -27.40
C SER A 67 24.90 9.81 -27.50
N VAL A 68 24.51 9.37 -28.70
CA VAL A 68 23.17 8.80 -28.93
C VAL A 68 23.13 7.32 -28.55
N ASN A 69 22.24 6.96 -27.63
CA ASN A 69 22.03 5.58 -27.20
C ASN A 69 21.37 4.75 -28.33
N LEU A 70 22.00 3.63 -28.70
CA LEU A 70 21.54 2.74 -29.77
C LEU A 70 20.16 2.11 -29.50
N ASP A 71 19.79 1.88 -28.23
CA ASP A 71 18.45 1.38 -27.88
C ASP A 71 17.37 2.44 -28.14
N ASP A 72 17.68 3.72 -27.92
CA ASP A 72 16.77 4.85 -28.20
C ASP A 72 16.57 5.04 -29.71
N ILE A 73 17.63 4.84 -30.50
CA ILE A 73 17.56 4.85 -31.97
C ILE A 73 16.65 3.73 -32.48
N ASN A 74 16.84 2.50 -31.99
CA ASN A 74 16.00 1.36 -32.40
C ASN A 74 14.52 1.60 -32.10
N ASN A 75 14.22 2.16 -30.91
CA ASN A 75 12.86 2.51 -30.52
C ASN A 75 12.25 3.56 -31.46
N ARG A 76 13.03 4.58 -31.81
CA ARG A 76 12.60 5.63 -32.74
C ARG A 76 12.31 5.10 -34.13
N ILE A 77 13.20 4.26 -34.69
CA ILE A 77 13.01 3.62 -36.00
C ILE A 77 11.73 2.78 -36.02
N ILE A 78 11.48 2.02 -34.96
CA ILE A 78 10.27 1.20 -34.83
C ILE A 78 9.01 2.07 -34.83
N ILE A 79 9.02 3.20 -34.12
CA ILE A 79 7.88 4.13 -34.07
C ILE A 79 7.64 4.77 -35.44
N GLU A 80 8.69 5.14 -36.17
CA GLU A 80 8.58 5.76 -37.50
C GLU A 80 8.02 4.79 -38.55
N VAL A 81 8.40 3.51 -38.50
CA VAL A 81 7.97 2.51 -39.50
C VAL A 81 6.66 1.81 -39.13
N LEU A 82 6.48 1.44 -37.86
CA LEU A 82 5.31 0.67 -37.39
C LEU A 82 4.24 1.54 -36.72
N GLY A 83 4.53 2.82 -36.49
CA GLY A 83 3.69 3.74 -35.74
C GLY A 83 3.95 3.71 -34.23
N PRO A 84 3.40 4.68 -33.47
CA PRO A 84 3.56 4.74 -32.02
C PRO A 84 2.96 3.50 -31.33
N GLU A 85 3.67 3.02 -30.31
CA GLU A 85 3.25 1.88 -29.50
C GLU A 85 1.94 2.24 -28.76
N ARG A 86 0.89 1.44 -28.95
CA ARG A 86 -0.42 1.69 -28.34
C ARG A 86 -0.49 1.00 -26.98
N TYR A 87 -1.11 1.68 -26.02
CA TYR A 87 -1.29 1.18 -24.66
C TYR A 87 -1.87 -0.24 -24.63
N GLY A 88 -1.20 -1.15 -23.92
CA GLY A 88 -1.63 -2.54 -23.73
C GLY A 88 -1.29 -3.53 -24.85
N GLN A 89 -0.57 -3.12 -25.90
CA GLN A 89 -0.21 -3.99 -27.02
C GLN A 89 1.30 -4.07 -27.23
N VAL A 90 1.91 -5.21 -26.90
CA VAL A 90 3.30 -5.51 -27.29
C VAL A 90 3.30 -5.87 -28.77
N ARG A 91 3.86 -5.00 -29.61
CA ARG A 91 4.26 -5.43 -30.96
C ARG A 91 5.47 -6.37 -30.81
N PHE A 92 5.67 -7.28 -31.77
CA PHE A 92 6.76 -8.27 -31.87
C PHE A 92 6.47 -9.73 -31.45
N GLU A 93 5.41 -10.04 -30.69
CA GLU A 93 5.22 -11.42 -30.19
C GLU A 93 3.79 -12.02 -30.27
N GLY A 94 2.79 -11.31 -30.80
CA GLY A 94 1.47 -11.92 -31.01
C GLY A 94 0.81 -12.57 -29.77
N SER A 95 1.19 -12.16 -28.55
CA SER A 95 0.64 -12.65 -27.29
C SER A 95 0.06 -11.48 -26.50
N GLY A 96 -1.14 -11.69 -25.94
CA GLY A 96 -1.93 -10.66 -25.27
C GLY A 96 -1.27 -10.08 -24.00
N VAL A 97 -1.76 -8.90 -23.62
CA VAL A 97 -1.52 -8.17 -22.36
C VAL A 97 -0.15 -8.36 -21.69
N ASN A 98 0.70 -7.34 -21.80
CA ASN A 98 1.68 -7.08 -20.74
C ASN A 98 0.91 -6.67 -19.47
N PRO A 99 1.38 -7.00 -18.26
CA PRO A 99 1.03 -6.29 -17.04
C PRO A 99 1.14 -4.78 -17.26
N THR A 100 0.01 -4.18 -17.64
CA THR A 100 -0.27 -2.77 -17.47
C THR A 100 0.25 -2.41 -16.09
N GLN A 101 1.33 -1.62 -16.04
CA GLN A 101 1.59 -0.87 -14.83
C GLN A 101 0.29 -0.15 -14.53
N TYR A 102 -0.25 -0.47 -13.35
CA TYR A 102 -1.46 0.02 -12.71
C TYR A 102 -1.59 1.56 -12.65
N PHE A 103 -0.74 2.33 -13.34
CA PHE A 103 -0.76 3.78 -13.39
C PHE A 103 -1.08 4.26 -14.81
N GLY A 104 -2.24 4.89 -14.94
CA GLY A 104 -2.78 5.45 -16.19
C GLY A 104 -1.88 6.51 -16.83
N SER A 105 -2.35 7.02 -17.98
CA SER A 105 -1.68 7.83 -19.02
C SER A 105 -0.99 9.14 -18.60
N ASN A 106 -0.66 9.32 -17.31
CA ASN A 106 0.01 10.47 -16.72
C ASN A 106 1.46 10.12 -16.30
N SER A 107 1.90 8.88 -16.56
CA SER A 107 3.14 8.31 -16.03
C SER A 107 4.43 8.84 -16.67
N GLN A 108 4.36 9.64 -17.74
CA GLN A 108 5.55 10.32 -18.28
C GLN A 108 6.02 11.52 -17.45
N GLN A 109 5.31 11.88 -16.36
CA GLN A 109 5.72 12.93 -15.43
C GLN A 109 6.21 12.44 -14.07
N TYR A 110 6.51 11.15 -13.90
CA TYR A 110 7.03 10.62 -12.64
C TYR A 110 8.40 9.95 -12.82
N ILE A 111 9.41 10.77 -13.13
CA ILE A 111 10.68 10.61 -12.41
C ILE A 111 10.67 11.75 -11.39
N PRO A 112 10.25 11.51 -10.14
CA PRO A 112 10.50 12.48 -9.10
C PRO A 112 12.00 12.66 -9.03
N SER A 113 12.47 13.90 -9.00
CA SER A 113 13.82 14.14 -8.53
C SER A 113 13.99 13.41 -7.18
N GLY A 114 15.16 12.82 -6.90
CA GLY A 114 15.38 12.06 -5.67
C GLY A 114 14.95 12.85 -4.41
N SER A 115 15.09 14.17 -4.44
CA SER A 115 14.60 15.11 -3.44
C SER A 115 13.08 15.16 -3.29
N GLN A 116 12.31 15.07 -4.38
CA GLN A 116 10.84 15.07 -4.34
C GLN A 116 10.29 13.77 -3.75
N ALA A 117 10.87 12.62 -4.12
CA ALA A 117 10.50 11.33 -3.52
C ALA A 117 10.80 11.30 -2.01
N GLN A 118 11.93 11.87 -1.58
CA GLN A 118 12.31 11.96 -0.17
C GLN A 118 11.39 12.90 0.61
N ALA A 119 11.02 14.06 0.05
CA ALA A 119 10.11 15.00 0.68
C ALA A 119 8.72 14.39 0.92
N GLU A 120 8.18 13.66 -0.05
CA GLU A 120 6.87 13.02 0.09
C GLU A 120 6.89 11.87 1.12
N VAL A 121 7.97 11.07 1.15
CA VAL A 121 8.16 10.05 2.18
C VAL A 121 8.24 10.69 3.57
N GLN A 122 8.92 11.82 3.71
CA GLN A 122 9.00 12.53 4.99
C GLN A 122 7.63 13.09 5.41
N ARG A 123 6.89 13.71 4.47
CA ARG A 123 5.52 14.19 4.72
C ARG A 123 4.60 13.07 5.20
N LEU A 124 4.68 11.89 4.58
CA LEU A 124 3.90 10.72 4.99
C LEU A 124 4.32 10.21 6.37
N ARG A 125 5.61 10.22 6.70
CA ARG A 125 6.09 9.88 8.05
C ARG A 125 5.56 10.83 9.11
N ASP A 126 5.59 12.13 8.83
CA ASP A 126 5.09 13.14 9.77
C ASP A 126 3.58 13.00 9.97
N GLN A 127 2.82 12.71 8.91
CA GLN A 127 1.40 12.41 9.02
C GLN A 127 1.12 11.13 9.84
N MET A 128 1.90 10.06 9.64
CA MET A 128 1.77 8.85 10.45
C MET A 128 2.09 9.11 11.92
N ALA A 129 3.13 9.91 12.20
CA ALA A 129 3.49 10.30 13.55
C ALA A 129 2.39 11.13 14.22
N GLN A 130 1.78 12.07 13.47
CA GLN A 130 0.66 12.87 13.97
C GLN A 130 -0.57 12.01 14.28
N MET A 131 -0.94 11.08 13.38
CA MET A 131 -2.05 10.16 13.62
C MET A 131 -1.77 9.26 14.83
N GLN A 132 -0.55 8.72 14.95
CA GLN A 132 -0.16 7.92 16.11
C GLN A 132 -0.24 8.72 17.42
N ALA A 133 0.25 9.96 17.43
CA ALA A 133 0.16 10.82 18.61
C ALA A 133 -1.29 11.07 19.02
N SER A 134 -2.16 11.38 18.06
CA SER A 134 -3.60 11.57 18.33
C SER A 134 -4.26 10.30 18.88
N THR A 135 -3.93 9.12 18.35
CA THR A 135 -4.48 7.85 18.86
C THR A 135 -3.99 7.56 20.29
N VAL A 136 -2.71 7.78 20.57
CA VAL A 136 -2.14 7.59 21.92
C VAL A 136 -2.79 8.54 22.92
N GLU A 137 -3.03 9.79 22.53
CA GLU A 137 -3.70 10.78 23.38
C GLU A 137 -5.15 10.36 23.70
N GLN A 138 -5.91 9.88 22.71
CA GLN A 138 -7.27 9.36 22.94
C GLN A 138 -7.27 8.14 23.88
N ILE A 139 -6.32 7.22 23.73
CA ILE A 139 -6.19 6.06 24.62
C ILE A 139 -5.89 6.52 26.06
N ALA A 140 -5.01 7.50 26.23
CA ALA A 140 -4.67 8.03 27.55
C ALA A 140 -5.90 8.69 28.22
N GLN A 141 -6.68 9.47 27.47
CA GLN A 141 -7.91 10.09 27.97
C GLN A 141 -8.94 9.04 28.38
N LEU A 142 -9.23 8.05 27.52
CA LEU A 142 -10.18 6.98 27.82
C LEU A 142 -9.75 6.17 29.05
N LYS A 143 -8.45 5.92 29.21
CA LYS A 143 -7.92 5.21 30.39
C LYS A 143 -8.07 6.05 31.66
N ALA A 144 -7.78 7.35 31.61
CA ALA A 144 -7.99 8.25 32.75
C ALA A 144 -9.47 8.32 33.14
N GLU A 145 -10.37 8.45 32.16
CA GLU A 145 -11.81 8.48 32.38
C GLU A 145 -12.33 7.16 32.97
N ALA A 146 -11.85 6.01 32.49
CA ALA A 146 -12.18 4.71 33.05
C ALA A 146 -11.75 4.62 34.53
N THR A 147 -10.52 5.02 34.86
CA THR A 147 -10.05 5.02 36.26
C THR A 147 -10.84 5.98 37.16
N SER A 148 -11.27 7.14 36.63
CA SER A 148 -12.12 8.08 37.38
C SER A 148 -13.51 7.49 37.66
N ARG A 149 -14.12 6.84 36.66
CA ARG A 149 -15.43 6.18 36.81
C ARG A 149 -15.37 5.02 37.80
N GLU A 150 -14.32 4.20 37.77
CA GLU A 150 -14.12 3.12 38.75
C GLU A 150 -14.00 3.67 40.18
N ALA A 151 -13.23 4.75 40.38
CA ALA A 151 -13.09 5.40 41.68
C ALA A 151 -14.40 6.03 42.18
N GLU A 152 -15.23 6.58 41.30
CA GLU A 152 -16.57 7.08 41.66
C GLU A 152 -17.53 5.97 42.07
N VAL A 153 -17.54 4.86 41.34
CA VAL A 153 -18.37 3.69 41.68
C VAL A 153 -17.95 3.13 43.04
N GLN A 154 -16.65 3.01 43.29
CA GLN A 154 -16.13 2.52 44.57
C GLN A 154 -16.53 3.45 45.73
N ARG A 155 -16.42 4.77 45.56
CA ARG A 155 -16.86 5.75 46.57
C ARG A 155 -18.36 5.63 46.87
N LYS A 156 -19.21 5.52 45.83
CA LYS A 156 -20.66 5.34 46.02
C LYS A 156 -20.99 4.05 46.76
N TYR A 157 -20.24 2.98 46.50
CA TYR A 157 -20.43 1.71 47.21
C TYR A 157 -20.11 1.85 48.70
N GLU A 158 -18.98 2.48 49.05
CA GLU A 158 -18.58 2.72 50.44
C GLU A 158 -19.56 3.64 51.17
N GLU A 159 -20.05 4.69 50.52
CA GLU A 159 -21.07 5.59 51.05
C GLU A 159 -22.38 4.85 51.35
N LEU A 160 -22.84 3.97 50.44
CA LEU A 160 -24.03 3.16 50.63
C LEU A 160 -23.88 2.20 51.82
N GLN A 161 -22.69 1.59 51.98
CA GLN A 161 -22.39 0.73 53.13
C GLN A 161 -22.43 1.50 54.46
N LEU A 162 -21.96 2.75 54.48
CA LEU A 162 -22.04 3.63 55.63
C LEU A 162 -23.49 4.00 55.98
N GLN A 163 -24.29 4.40 54.98
CA GLN A 163 -25.70 4.72 55.19
C GLN A 163 -26.50 3.55 55.77
N LEU A 164 -26.27 2.33 55.27
CA LEU A 164 -26.94 1.14 55.79
C LEU A 164 -26.57 0.85 57.25
N LYS A 165 -25.31 1.06 57.64
CA LYS A 165 -24.86 0.89 59.04
C LYS A 165 -25.47 1.96 59.95
N GLU A 166 -25.52 3.20 59.50
CA GLU A 166 -26.12 4.30 60.25
C GLU A 166 -27.64 4.07 60.41
N GLU A 167 -28.33 3.66 59.36
CA GLU A 167 -29.77 3.34 59.44
C GLU A 167 -30.03 2.15 60.38
N ALA A 168 -29.19 1.12 60.33
CA ALA A 168 -29.28 -0.02 61.27
C ALA A 168 -29.08 0.44 62.72
N ALA A 169 -28.04 1.24 63.00
CA ALA A 169 -27.76 1.76 64.34
C ALA A 169 -28.89 2.68 64.87
N THR A 170 -29.45 3.54 64.01
CA THR A 170 -30.58 4.40 64.41
C THR A 170 -31.85 3.60 64.67
N ARG A 171 -32.12 2.51 63.92
CA ARG A 171 -33.23 1.60 64.20
C ARG A 171 -33.03 0.82 65.49
N GLU A 172 -31.84 0.31 65.74
CA GLU A 172 -31.50 -0.41 66.97
C GLU A 172 -31.63 0.50 68.20
N ALA A 173 -31.08 1.72 68.15
CA ALA A 173 -31.21 2.71 69.22
C ALA A 173 -32.68 3.07 69.51
N LYS A 174 -33.52 3.19 68.47
CA LYS A 174 -34.97 3.41 68.63
C LYS A 174 -35.66 2.22 69.28
N GLN A 175 -35.29 0.99 68.92
CA GLN A 175 -35.84 -0.22 69.57
C GLN A 175 -35.43 -0.30 71.04
N ASN A 176 -34.16 -0.07 71.34
CA ASN A 176 -33.66 -0.10 72.72
C ASN A 176 -34.35 0.95 73.59
N ARG A 177 -34.54 2.18 73.10
CA ARG A 177 -35.32 3.21 73.82
C ARG A 177 -36.76 2.77 74.13
N LYS A 178 -37.44 2.15 73.16
CA LYS A 178 -38.80 1.62 73.38
C LYS A 178 -38.82 0.51 74.43
N TYR A 179 -37.80 -0.34 74.43
CA TYR A 179 -37.66 -1.42 75.40
C TYR A 179 -37.40 -0.87 76.81
N ASP A 180 -36.50 0.10 76.95
CA ASP A 180 -36.20 0.77 78.22
C ASP A 180 -37.43 1.50 78.80
N GLU A 181 -38.18 2.21 77.94
CA GLU A 181 -39.45 2.85 78.33
C GLU A 181 -40.48 1.84 78.85
N LEU A 182 -40.61 0.69 78.15
CA LEU A 182 -41.52 -0.37 78.56
C LEU A 182 -41.11 -0.98 79.91
N GLN A 183 -39.81 -1.24 80.10
CA GLN A 183 -39.29 -1.73 81.39
C GLN A 183 -39.61 -0.75 82.52
N LEU A 184 -39.43 0.56 82.31
CA LEU A 184 -39.73 1.58 83.29
C LEU A 184 -41.22 1.63 83.64
N GLN A 185 -42.12 1.52 82.64
CA GLN A 185 -43.57 1.45 82.87
C GLN A 185 -43.96 0.25 83.73
N LEU A 186 -43.41 -0.94 83.45
CA LEU A 186 -43.64 -2.15 84.24
C LEU A 186 -43.15 -2.01 85.68
N GLN A 187 -41.98 -1.40 85.88
CA GLN A 187 -41.44 -1.15 87.23
C GLN A 187 -42.35 -0.22 88.05
N ASN A 188 -42.88 0.83 87.42
CA ASN A 188 -43.81 1.75 88.07
C ASN A 188 -45.13 1.06 88.47
N MET A 189 -45.69 0.20 87.61
CA MET A 189 -46.88 -0.60 87.98
C MET A 189 -46.61 -1.54 89.17
N MET A 190 -45.47 -2.23 89.20
CA MET A 190 -45.10 -3.10 90.32
C MET A 190 -45.01 -2.34 91.65
N LYS A 191 -44.45 -1.12 91.65
CA LYS A 191 -44.40 -0.28 92.85
C LYS A 191 -45.79 0.12 93.35
N MET A 192 -46.71 0.49 92.46
CA MET A 192 -48.07 0.85 92.86
C MET A 192 -48.84 -0.33 93.49
N PHE A 193 -48.63 -1.54 92.99
CA PHE A 193 -49.24 -2.75 93.54
C PHE A 193 -48.72 -3.14 94.93
N GLN A 194 -47.47 -2.80 95.27
CA GLN A 194 -46.88 -3.09 96.57
C GLN A 194 -47.27 -2.07 97.66
N GLN A 195 -47.81 -0.91 97.25
CA GLN A 195 -48.18 0.20 98.14
C GLN A 195 -49.70 0.34 98.37
N SER A 196 -50.51 -0.43 97.64
CA SER A 196 -51.94 -0.68 97.95
C SER A 196 -52.09 -1.84 98.91
#